data_AF-A0A972ZXS7-F1
#
_entry.id   AF-A0A972ZXS7-F1
#
_cell.length_a   1.000
_cell.length_b   1.000
_cell.length_c   1.000
_cell.angle_alpha   90.00
_cell.angle_beta   90.00
_cell.angle_gamma   90.00
#
_symmetry.space_group_name_H-M   'P 1'
#
loop_
_entity.id
_entity.type
_entity.pdbx_description
1 polymer ?
#
loop_
_entity_poly.entity_id
_entity_poly.type
_entity_poly.pdbx_seq_one_letter_code
_entity_poly.pdbx_strand_id
1 'polypeptide(L)'
;TDKVAKNANAQVGDVLILTKALGTGIVAFAGQIDRATPASLDAAAQSMCALNKDAASLMIQHQARACTDVTGFSLMGHLSEMALRSDVDVEVVWDDLPWLPGVLQFVADGILPGAIERNKESCAERVKQGQGVSEVMKDMCFDAQTSGGLLIASAPEKAEALLADLHQAGVDQACVIGRVTQQGTGMVSLETTGKQSLPAPAERLTQKAATEPVREEDVPCCGDASLASEASLTGVAGIEQQYQRFLASVGKPSGLDAYTKQAINLALSVATRCEPCVKIHVQKAIEKGFTQDEIDEAAWMGVSFGGSPSMAFYKQVRASMAD
;
A
#
# COMPACT_ATOMS: atom_id res chain seq x y z
N THR A 1 -27.58 -1.51 -25.93
CA THR A 1 -27.90 -2.70 -25.12
C THR A 1 -26.91 -2.73 -23.98
N ASP A 2 -27.31 -2.27 -22.80
CA ASP A 2 -26.42 -2.13 -21.63
C ASP A 2 -26.12 -3.50 -21.02
N LYS A 3 -25.05 -4.14 -21.50
CA LYS A 3 -24.47 -5.32 -20.82
C LYS A 3 -23.53 -4.80 -19.74
N VAL A 4 -23.97 -4.85 -18.50
CA VAL A 4 -23.16 -4.52 -17.31
C VAL A 4 -22.40 -5.76 -16.87
N ALA A 5 -21.07 -5.73 -16.93
CA ALA A 5 -20.23 -6.73 -16.29
C ALA A 5 -20.15 -6.44 -14.79
N LYS A 6 -20.47 -7.44 -13.95
CA LYS A 6 -20.41 -7.32 -12.49
C LYS A 6 -19.08 -7.83 -11.99
N ASN A 7 -18.63 -7.33 -10.84
CA ASN A 7 -17.55 -7.94 -10.05
C ASN A 7 -18.02 -9.16 -9.25
N ALA A 8 -19.01 -9.89 -9.78
CA ALA A 8 -19.70 -11.01 -9.16
C ALA A 8 -20.15 -11.99 -10.26
N ASN A 9 -20.49 -13.22 -9.87
CA ASN A 9 -20.85 -14.36 -10.73
C ASN A 9 -19.67 -15.14 -11.32
N ALA A 10 -18.47 -15.03 -10.75
CA ALA A 10 -17.42 -16.01 -11.04
C ALA A 10 -17.92 -17.41 -10.60
N GLN A 11 -17.61 -18.44 -11.38
CA GLN A 11 -18.11 -19.79 -11.16
C GLN A 11 -16.95 -20.78 -11.05
N VAL A 12 -17.20 -21.90 -10.37
CA VAL A 12 -16.20 -22.98 -10.25
C VAL A 12 -15.73 -23.42 -11.63
N GLY A 13 -14.41 -23.54 -11.76
CA GLY A 13 -13.74 -23.87 -13.01
C GLY A 13 -13.35 -22.65 -13.84
N ASP A 14 -13.87 -21.44 -13.58
CA ASP A 14 -13.51 -20.25 -14.35
C ASP A 14 -12.01 -20.00 -14.34
N VAL A 15 -11.49 -19.57 -15.48
CA VAL A 15 -10.12 -19.12 -15.66
C VAL A 15 -10.05 -17.63 -15.37
N LEU A 16 -9.03 -17.22 -14.62
CA LEU A 16 -8.76 -15.82 -14.27
C LEU A 16 -7.75 -15.23 -15.24
N ILE A 17 -8.13 -14.18 -15.96
CA ILE A 17 -7.29 -13.46 -16.92
C ILE A 17 -7.02 -12.05 -16.40
N LEU A 18 -5.75 -11.66 -16.36
CA LEU A 18 -5.32 -10.30 -16.04
C LEU A 18 -4.79 -9.63 -17.31
N THR A 19 -5.24 -8.41 -17.60
CA THR A 19 -4.99 -7.74 -18.90
C THR A 19 -3.83 -6.75 -18.91
N LYS A 20 -3.25 -6.42 -17.76
CA LYS A 20 -2.03 -5.60 -17.66
C LYS A 20 -1.08 -6.18 -16.62
N ALA A 21 0.21 -5.93 -16.84
CA ALA A 21 1.24 -6.27 -15.86
C ALA A 21 1.10 -5.46 -14.57
N LEU A 22 1.54 -6.08 -13.48
CA LEU A 22 1.53 -5.56 -12.11
C LEU A 22 2.85 -4.86 -11.77
N GLY A 23 2.80 -4.06 -10.70
CA GLY A 23 3.96 -3.44 -10.08
C GLY A 23 4.09 -1.94 -10.32
N THR A 24 3.03 -1.26 -10.76
CA THR A 24 3.12 0.21 -10.99
C THR A 24 3.45 0.97 -9.71
N GLY A 25 2.96 0.52 -8.55
CA GLY A 25 3.24 1.16 -7.27
C GLY A 25 4.70 0.95 -6.85
N ILE A 26 5.22 -0.25 -7.04
CA ILE A 26 6.64 -0.58 -6.82
C ILE A 26 7.55 0.24 -7.75
N VAL A 27 7.24 0.33 -9.04
CA VAL A 27 8.02 1.13 -9.99
C VAL A 27 7.97 2.63 -9.64
N ALA A 28 6.79 3.15 -9.30
CA ALA A 28 6.65 4.55 -8.91
C ALA A 28 7.47 4.87 -7.66
N PHE A 29 7.44 3.99 -6.66
CA PHE A 29 8.24 4.14 -5.44
C PHE A 29 9.74 4.03 -5.72
N ALA A 30 10.16 3.07 -6.54
CA ALA A 30 11.55 2.98 -7.00
C ALA A 30 11.99 4.27 -7.71
N GLY A 31 11.11 4.91 -8.48
CA GLY A 31 11.37 6.21 -9.11
C GLY A 31 11.52 7.35 -8.10
N GLN A 32 10.70 7.38 -7.04
CA GLN A 32 10.78 8.39 -5.98
C GLN A 32 12.11 8.36 -5.20
N ILE A 33 12.80 7.23 -5.19
CA ILE A 33 14.09 7.05 -4.52
C ILE A 33 15.27 6.94 -5.51
N ASP A 34 15.07 7.34 -6.77
CA ASP A 34 16.09 7.30 -7.84
C ASP A 34 16.69 5.91 -8.10
N ARG A 35 15.89 4.84 -7.92
CA ARG A 35 16.28 3.44 -8.16
C ARG A 35 15.59 2.80 -9.36
N ALA A 36 14.56 3.42 -9.92
CA ALA A 36 13.91 2.93 -11.13
C ALA A 36 14.78 3.16 -12.37
N THR A 37 14.70 2.23 -13.32
CA THR A 37 15.30 2.40 -14.64
C THR A 37 14.37 3.22 -15.56
N PRO A 38 14.90 3.94 -16.57
CA PRO A 38 14.05 4.61 -17.56
C PRO A 38 13.05 3.65 -18.22
N ALA A 39 13.51 2.44 -18.60
CA ALA A 39 12.65 1.42 -19.20
C ALA A 39 11.50 0.98 -18.28
N SER A 40 11.74 0.85 -16.97
CA SER A 40 10.67 0.51 -16.02
C SER A 40 9.66 1.65 -15.86
N LEU A 41 10.12 2.91 -15.81
CA LEU A 41 9.25 4.08 -15.71
C LEU A 41 8.40 4.26 -16.96
N ASP A 42 9.01 4.11 -18.14
CA ASP A 42 8.32 4.19 -19.43
C ASP A 42 7.27 3.07 -19.56
N ALA A 43 7.62 1.84 -19.20
CA ALA A 43 6.67 0.72 -19.22
C ALA A 43 5.49 0.93 -18.25
N ALA A 44 5.75 1.45 -17.05
CA ALA A 44 4.69 1.79 -16.10
C ALA A 44 3.80 2.91 -16.65
N ALA A 45 4.37 3.98 -17.20
CA ALA A 45 3.62 5.08 -17.80
C ALA A 45 2.75 4.60 -18.98
N GLN A 46 3.31 3.80 -19.90
CA GLN A 46 2.58 3.21 -21.02
C GLN A 46 1.42 2.33 -20.53
N SER A 47 1.67 1.47 -19.54
CA SER A 47 0.64 0.63 -18.92
C SER A 47 -0.49 1.47 -18.31
N MET A 48 -0.15 2.52 -17.55
CA MET A 48 -1.13 3.40 -16.92
C MET A 48 -1.96 4.20 -17.94
N CYS A 49 -1.34 4.65 -19.04
CA CYS A 49 -2.01 5.42 -20.09
C CYS A 49 -2.83 4.57 -21.05
N ALA A 50 -2.58 3.26 -21.14
CA ALA A 50 -3.35 2.34 -21.98
C ALA A 50 -4.80 2.21 -21.49
N LEU A 51 -5.77 2.36 -22.39
CA LEU A 51 -7.19 2.23 -22.06
C LEU A 51 -7.60 0.77 -21.96
N ASN A 52 -8.45 0.44 -20.97
CA ASN A 52 -9.09 -0.88 -20.87
C ASN A 52 -10.24 -1.09 -21.89
N LYS A 53 -10.38 -0.21 -22.90
CA LYS A 53 -11.52 -0.18 -23.83
C LYS A 53 -11.65 -1.46 -24.66
N ASP A 54 -10.55 -1.91 -25.26
CA ASP A 54 -10.57 -3.08 -26.15
C ASP A 54 -10.75 -4.35 -25.33
N ALA A 55 -10.06 -4.47 -24.19
CA ALA A 55 -10.27 -5.54 -23.23
C ALA A 55 -11.73 -5.62 -22.73
N ALA A 56 -12.34 -4.47 -22.40
CA ALA A 56 -13.73 -4.42 -21.97
C ALA A 56 -14.71 -4.81 -23.10
N SER A 57 -14.40 -4.47 -24.34
CA SER A 57 -15.24 -4.83 -25.49
C SER A 57 -15.17 -6.33 -25.76
N LEU A 58 -13.96 -6.90 -25.76
CA LEU A 58 -13.70 -8.31 -26.00
C LEU A 58 -14.28 -9.20 -24.89
N MET A 59 -14.13 -8.83 -23.61
CA MET A 59 -14.70 -9.63 -22.53
C MET A 59 -16.24 -9.74 -22.63
N ILE A 60 -16.91 -8.68 -23.11
CA ILE A 60 -18.36 -8.68 -23.32
C ILE A 60 -18.74 -9.57 -24.50
N GLN A 61 -17.97 -9.54 -25.59
CA GLN A 61 -18.18 -10.40 -26.76
C GLN A 61 -18.03 -11.89 -26.40
N HIS A 62 -17.01 -12.22 -25.61
CA HIS A 62 -16.77 -13.57 -25.10
C HIS A 62 -17.70 -13.97 -23.96
N GLN A 63 -18.54 -13.05 -23.46
CA GLN A 63 -19.47 -13.28 -22.35
C GLN A 63 -18.73 -13.71 -21.08
N ALA A 64 -17.71 -12.94 -20.68
CA ALA A 64 -17.07 -13.08 -19.38
C ALA A 64 -18.12 -13.10 -18.25
N ARG A 65 -17.86 -13.92 -17.24
CA ARG A 65 -18.80 -14.18 -16.14
C ARG A 65 -18.74 -13.08 -15.09
N ALA A 66 -17.52 -12.64 -14.75
CA ALA A 66 -17.26 -11.52 -13.85
C ALA A 66 -16.07 -10.69 -14.34
N CYS A 67 -16.04 -9.42 -13.95
CA CYS A 67 -14.92 -8.54 -14.20
C CYS A 67 -14.80 -7.47 -13.10
N THR A 68 -13.56 -7.10 -12.77
CA THR A 68 -13.22 -5.88 -12.03
C THR A 68 -11.94 -5.29 -12.61
N ASP A 69 -11.64 -4.03 -12.32
CA ASP A 69 -10.34 -3.43 -12.61
C ASP A 69 -9.41 -3.53 -11.39
N VAL A 70 -8.14 -3.87 -11.62
CA VAL A 70 -7.13 -3.94 -10.55
C VAL A 70 -6.52 -2.56 -10.36
N THR A 71 -6.80 -1.95 -9.20
CA THR A 71 -6.37 -0.58 -8.90
C THR A 71 -5.66 -0.48 -7.53
N GLY A 72 -5.90 0.60 -6.77
CA GLY A 72 -5.17 0.93 -5.55
C GLY A 72 -5.28 -0.12 -4.44
N PHE A 73 -6.33 -0.94 -4.45
CA PHE A 73 -6.54 -2.05 -3.52
C PHE A 73 -5.78 -3.32 -3.86
N SER A 74 -4.89 -3.29 -4.86
CA SER A 74 -4.08 -4.41 -5.35
C SER A 74 -4.84 -5.54 -6.03
N LEU A 75 -4.09 -6.47 -6.65
CA LEU A 75 -4.67 -7.69 -7.21
C LEU A 75 -5.41 -8.49 -6.12
N MET A 76 -4.79 -8.66 -4.96
CA MET A 76 -5.35 -9.49 -3.88
C MET A 76 -6.65 -8.89 -3.30
N GLY A 77 -6.71 -7.57 -3.13
CA GLY A 77 -7.93 -6.91 -2.67
C GLY A 77 -9.08 -7.06 -3.65
N HIS A 78 -8.83 -6.76 -4.94
CA HIS A 78 -9.86 -6.85 -5.98
C HIS A 78 -10.31 -8.30 -6.26
N LEU A 79 -9.38 -9.25 -6.27
CA LEU A 79 -9.70 -10.65 -6.50
C LEU A 79 -10.46 -11.26 -5.31
N SER A 80 -10.05 -10.97 -4.07
CA SER A 80 -10.76 -11.46 -2.87
C SER A 80 -12.18 -10.91 -2.80
N GLU A 81 -12.41 -9.65 -3.19
CA GLU A 81 -13.76 -9.07 -3.28
C GLU A 81 -14.61 -9.76 -4.37
N MET A 82 -14.04 -10.02 -5.55
CA MET A 82 -14.74 -10.74 -6.63
C MET A 82 -15.12 -12.16 -6.18
N ALA A 83 -14.19 -12.86 -5.54
CA ALA A 83 -14.39 -14.21 -5.04
C ALA A 83 -15.48 -14.24 -3.96
N LEU A 84 -15.41 -13.30 -3.00
CA LEU A 84 -16.41 -13.14 -1.94
C LEU A 84 -17.82 -12.88 -2.49
N ARG A 85 -17.95 -11.95 -3.45
CA ARG A 85 -19.24 -11.63 -4.08
C ARG A 85 -19.80 -12.74 -4.97
N SER A 86 -18.97 -13.71 -5.32
CA SER A 86 -19.35 -14.83 -6.16
C SER A 86 -19.52 -16.13 -5.38
N ASP A 87 -19.36 -16.11 -4.05
CA ASP A 87 -19.41 -17.28 -3.17
C ASP A 87 -18.44 -18.40 -3.61
N VAL A 88 -17.22 -18.01 -4.00
CA VAL A 88 -16.17 -18.94 -4.47
C VAL A 88 -14.83 -18.70 -3.78
N ASP A 89 -13.97 -19.71 -3.83
CA ASP A 89 -12.55 -19.59 -3.56
C ASP A 89 -11.77 -19.70 -4.88
N VAL A 90 -10.58 -19.10 -4.89
CA VAL A 90 -9.73 -19.02 -6.08
C VAL A 90 -8.29 -19.40 -5.78
N GLU A 91 -7.60 -19.84 -6.81
CA GLU A 91 -6.18 -20.15 -6.82
C GLU A 91 -5.49 -19.23 -7.83
N VAL A 92 -4.39 -18.61 -7.41
CA VAL A 92 -3.51 -17.79 -8.24
C VAL A 92 -2.15 -18.44 -8.28
N VAL A 93 -1.57 -18.54 -9.47
CA VAL A 93 -0.21 -19.04 -9.67
C VAL A 93 0.72 -17.84 -9.77
N TRP A 94 1.55 -17.62 -8.74
CA TRP A 94 2.46 -16.48 -8.67
C TRP A 94 3.39 -16.37 -9.89
N ASP A 95 3.80 -17.52 -10.43
CA ASP A 95 4.73 -17.58 -11.54
C ASP A 95 4.13 -17.12 -12.88
N ASP A 96 2.80 -17.14 -12.98
CA ASP A 96 2.08 -16.70 -14.17
C ASP A 96 1.62 -15.23 -14.03
N LEU A 97 1.90 -14.58 -12.90
CA LEU A 97 1.64 -13.16 -12.74
C LEU A 97 2.56 -12.32 -13.63
N PRO A 98 1.99 -11.42 -14.46
CA PRO A 98 2.77 -10.57 -15.35
C PRO A 98 3.33 -9.39 -14.54
N TRP A 99 4.65 -9.24 -14.50
CA TRP A 99 5.31 -8.14 -13.80
C TRP A 99 5.89 -7.11 -14.77
N LEU A 100 5.80 -5.83 -14.41
CA LEU A 100 6.47 -4.78 -15.17
C LEU A 100 8.01 -4.96 -15.12
N PRO A 101 8.74 -4.50 -16.15
CA PRO A 101 10.19 -4.57 -16.17
C PRO A 101 10.81 -3.99 -14.90
N GLY A 102 11.77 -4.73 -14.31
CA GLY A 102 12.49 -4.33 -13.11
C GLY A 102 11.80 -4.61 -11.78
N VAL A 103 10.49 -4.87 -11.74
CA VAL A 103 9.73 -5.08 -10.49
C VAL A 103 10.32 -6.18 -9.63
N LEU A 104 10.59 -7.37 -10.21
CA LEU A 104 11.17 -8.48 -9.47
C LEU A 104 12.53 -8.13 -8.85
N GLN A 105 13.35 -7.34 -9.54
CA GLN A 105 14.63 -6.87 -9.01
C GLN A 105 14.45 -5.83 -7.90
N PHE A 106 13.54 -4.88 -8.06
CA PHE A 106 13.25 -3.88 -7.03
C PHE A 106 12.77 -4.55 -5.74
N VAL A 107 11.89 -5.54 -5.87
CA VAL A 107 11.41 -6.34 -4.74
C VAL A 107 12.54 -7.15 -4.10
N ALA A 108 13.40 -7.79 -4.89
CA ALA A 108 14.58 -8.49 -4.37
C ALA A 108 15.56 -7.55 -3.64
N ASP A 109 15.65 -6.30 -4.07
CA ASP A 109 16.44 -5.23 -3.43
C ASP A 109 15.76 -4.63 -2.18
N GLY A 110 14.55 -5.08 -1.82
CA GLY A 110 13.79 -4.59 -0.67
C GLY A 110 13.02 -3.29 -0.92
N ILE A 111 12.78 -2.93 -2.18
CA ILE A 111 12.05 -1.71 -2.57
C ILE A 111 10.57 -2.05 -2.69
N LEU A 112 9.83 -1.82 -1.59
CA LEU A 112 8.39 -2.06 -1.48
C LEU A 112 7.69 -0.80 -0.93
N PRO A 113 6.64 -0.27 -1.58
CA PRO A 113 5.92 0.90 -1.08
C PRO A 113 5.07 0.57 0.15
N GLY A 114 4.93 1.51 1.08
CA GLY A 114 4.06 1.36 2.26
C GLY A 114 2.55 1.20 1.95
N ALA A 115 2.14 1.37 0.69
CA ALA A 115 0.79 1.00 0.24
C ALA A 115 0.52 -0.52 0.34
N ILE A 116 1.57 -1.35 0.20
CA ILE A 116 1.48 -2.81 0.35
C ILE A 116 0.98 -3.18 1.74
N GLU A 117 1.56 -2.60 2.79
CA GLU A 117 1.15 -2.88 4.17
C GLU A 117 -0.30 -2.47 4.44
N ARG A 118 -0.74 -1.31 3.93
CA ARG A 118 -2.14 -0.88 4.05
C ARG A 118 -3.12 -1.84 3.35
N ASN A 119 -2.75 -2.37 2.19
CA ASN A 119 -3.55 -3.36 1.49
C ASN A 119 -3.56 -4.71 2.23
N LYS A 120 -2.42 -5.12 2.82
CA LYS A 120 -2.32 -6.32 3.66
C LYS A 120 -3.24 -6.23 4.87
N GLU A 121 -3.23 -5.11 5.60
CA GLU A 121 -4.12 -4.87 6.74
C GLU A 121 -5.61 -5.07 6.40
N SER A 122 -5.99 -4.80 5.14
CA SER A 122 -7.38 -4.86 4.70
C SER A 122 -7.83 -6.24 4.19
N CYS A 123 -6.93 -7.04 3.59
CA CYS A 123 -7.33 -8.26 2.89
C CYS A 123 -6.40 -9.47 3.07
N ALA A 124 -5.29 -9.37 3.80
CA ALA A 124 -4.33 -10.47 3.96
C ALA A 124 -4.93 -11.72 4.63
N GLU A 125 -5.93 -11.56 5.50
CA GLU A 125 -6.63 -12.70 6.12
C GLU A 125 -7.34 -13.60 5.10
N ARG A 126 -7.70 -13.07 3.92
CA ARG A 126 -8.30 -13.84 2.82
C ARG A 126 -7.27 -14.50 1.90
N VAL A 127 -5.98 -14.20 2.07
CA VAL A 127 -4.92 -14.69 1.19
C VAL A 127 -4.08 -15.76 1.91
N LYS A 128 -4.28 -17.01 1.49
CA LYS A 128 -3.49 -18.15 1.94
C LYS A 128 -2.22 -18.27 1.10
N GLN A 129 -1.11 -18.48 1.78
CA GLN A 129 0.20 -18.67 1.17
C GLN A 129 0.45 -20.16 0.98
N GLY A 130 0.60 -20.57 -0.28
CA GLY A 130 0.96 -21.92 -0.68
C GLY A 130 2.41 -22.26 -0.35
N GLN A 131 2.74 -23.54 -0.48
CA GLN A 131 4.09 -24.01 -0.18
C GLN A 131 5.11 -23.45 -1.19
N GLY A 132 6.22 -22.92 -0.71
CA GLY A 132 7.29 -22.39 -1.56
C GLY A 132 7.12 -20.92 -1.99
N VAL A 133 5.94 -20.34 -1.79
CA VAL A 133 5.75 -18.89 -1.93
C VAL A 133 6.41 -18.21 -0.72
N SER A 134 7.37 -17.31 -0.96
CA SER A 134 7.99 -16.52 0.11
C SER A 134 7.08 -15.36 0.55
N GLU A 135 7.31 -14.81 1.74
CA GLU A 135 6.53 -13.65 2.23
C GLU A 135 6.62 -12.47 1.27
N VAL A 136 7.80 -12.23 0.71
CA VAL A 136 8.03 -11.13 -0.24
C VAL A 136 7.27 -11.34 -1.55
N MET A 137 7.17 -12.58 -2.05
CA MET A 137 6.35 -12.93 -3.22
C MET A 137 4.86 -12.67 -2.96
N LYS A 138 4.39 -12.97 -1.75
CA LYS A 138 3.03 -12.66 -1.32
C LYS A 138 2.81 -11.15 -1.18
N ASP A 139 3.74 -10.44 -0.54
CA ASP A 139 3.64 -9.01 -0.25
C ASP A 139 3.53 -8.16 -1.52
N MET A 140 4.32 -8.45 -2.55
CA MET A 140 4.24 -7.71 -3.80
C MET A 140 2.89 -7.87 -4.54
N CYS A 141 2.11 -8.91 -4.24
CA CYS A 141 0.76 -9.07 -4.77
C CYS A 141 -0.25 -8.08 -4.16
N PHE A 142 0.12 -7.40 -3.06
CA PHE A 142 -0.62 -6.31 -2.45
C PHE A 142 -0.19 -4.92 -2.96
N ASP A 143 0.66 -4.86 -4.00
CA ASP A 143 1.05 -3.58 -4.59
C ASP A 143 -0.16 -2.84 -5.18
N ALA A 144 -0.25 -1.54 -4.88
CA ALA A 144 -1.31 -0.68 -5.39
C ALA A 144 -1.08 -0.41 -6.88
N GLN A 145 -2.07 -0.75 -7.71
CA GLN A 145 -2.00 -0.49 -9.14
C GLN A 145 -2.65 0.86 -9.47
N THR A 146 -1.93 1.75 -10.14
CA THR A 146 -2.55 2.97 -10.70
C THR A 146 -3.00 2.65 -12.12
N SER A 147 -4.27 2.86 -12.46
CA SER A 147 -4.80 2.57 -13.81
C SER A 147 -4.47 1.16 -14.32
N GLY A 148 -4.62 0.15 -13.46
CA GLY A 148 -4.29 -1.22 -13.81
C GLY A 148 -5.27 -1.87 -14.79
N GLY A 149 -5.03 -3.15 -15.08
CA GLY A 149 -5.82 -3.90 -16.06
C GLY A 149 -7.15 -4.39 -15.50
N LEU A 150 -7.99 -4.89 -16.38
CA LEU A 150 -9.12 -5.74 -16.03
C LEU A 150 -8.64 -7.11 -15.55
N LEU A 151 -9.27 -7.59 -14.48
CA LEU A 151 -9.27 -8.96 -13.97
C LEU A 151 -10.61 -9.58 -14.37
N ILE A 152 -10.55 -10.64 -15.18
CA ILE A 152 -11.71 -11.23 -15.86
C ILE A 152 -11.84 -12.70 -15.44
N ALA A 153 -13.02 -13.12 -14.99
CA ALA A 153 -13.37 -14.53 -14.85
C ALA A 153 -14.09 -15.01 -16.12
N SER A 154 -13.52 -16.00 -16.78
CA SER A 154 -14.03 -16.55 -18.04
C SER A 154 -14.24 -18.06 -17.95
N ALA A 155 -15.26 -18.56 -18.64
CA ALA A 155 -15.48 -20.00 -18.75
C ALA A 155 -14.27 -20.67 -19.44
N PRO A 156 -13.80 -21.86 -18.99
CA PRO A 156 -12.65 -22.55 -19.56
C PRO A 156 -12.66 -22.66 -21.09
N GLU A 157 -13.81 -23.04 -21.63
CA GLU A 157 -14.04 -23.24 -23.06
C GLU A 157 -13.94 -21.95 -23.91
N LYS A 158 -13.89 -20.78 -23.27
CA LYS A 158 -13.75 -19.48 -23.95
C LYS A 158 -12.47 -18.73 -23.57
N ALA A 159 -11.78 -19.15 -22.52
CA ALA A 159 -10.64 -18.43 -21.98
C ALA A 159 -9.50 -18.31 -23.01
N GLU A 160 -9.20 -19.38 -23.73
CA GLU A 160 -8.15 -19.40 -24.76
C GLU A 160 -8.48 -18.47 -25.94
N ALA A 161 -9.72 -18.50 -26.43
CA ALA A 161 -10.16 -17.64 -27.52
C ALA A 161 -10.17 -16.15 -27.11
N LEU A 162 -10.65 -15.85 -25.90
CA LEU A 162 -10.60 -14.48 -25.36
C LEU A 162 -9.16 -13.99 -25.22
N LEU A 163 -8.24 -14.82 -24.72
CA LEU A 163 -6.84 -14.45 -24.58
C LEU A 163 -6.18 -14.16 -25.94
N ALA A 164 -6.44 -15.00 -26.94
CA ALA A 164 -5.94 -14.80 -28.30
C ALA A 164 -6.46 -13.50 -28.91
N ASP A 165 -7.75 -13.20 -28.76
CA ASP A 165 -8.34 -11.94 -29.27
C ASP A 165 -7.79 -10.71 -28.53
N LEU A 166 -7.53 -10.82 -27.22
CA LEU A 166 -6.86 -9.76 -26.44
C LEU A 166 -5.47 -9.45 -26.99
N HIS A 167 -4.65 -10.49 -27.24
CA HIS A 167 -3.34 -10.32 -27.87
C HIS A 167 -3.45 -9.74 -29.28
N GLN A 168 -4.40 -10.20 -30.09
CA GLN A 168 -4.61 -9.66 -31.44
C GLN A 168 -5.02 -8.17 -31.42
N ALA A 169 -5.71 -7.72 -30.37
CA ALA A 169 -6.06 -6.33 -30.15
C ALA A 169 -4.94 -5.47 -29.54
N GLY A 170 -3.74 -6.04 -29.32
CA GLY A 170 -2.59 -5.34 -28.75
C GLY A 170 -2.58 -5.28 -27.22
N VAL A 171 -3.39 -6.10 -26.55
CA VAL A 171 -3.35 -6.27 -25.09
C VAL A 171 -2.34 -7.37 -24.74
N ASP A 172 -1.09 -7.19 -25.16
CA ASP A 172 -0.04 -8.23 -25.17
C ASP A 172 0.29 -8.80 -23.78
N GLN A 173 0.10 -7.99 -22.74
CA GLN A 173 0.35 -8.39 -21.35
C GLN A 173 -0.78 -9.25 -20.75
N ALA A 174 -1.85 -9.51 -21.51
CA ALA A 174 -2.93 -10.37 -21.06
C ALA A 174 -2.41 -11.78 -20.80
N CYS A 175 -2.74 -12.36 -19.65
CA CYS A 175 -2.37 -13.74 -19.33
C CYS A 175 -3.35 -14.38 -18.35
N VAL A 176 -3.38 -15.71 -18.35
CA VAL A 176 -4.07 -16.49 -17.34
C VAL A 176 -3.22 -16.51 -16.08
N ILE A 177 -3.80 -16.13 -14.95
CA ILE A 177 -3.10 -16.03 -13.66
C ILE A 177 -3.58 -17.08 -12.64
N GLY A 178 -4.62 -17.83 -12.96
CA GLY A 178 -5.24 -18.73 -12.00
C GLY A 178 -6.63 -19.20 -12.40
N ARG A 179 -7.37 -19.74 -11.43
CA ARG A 179 -8.71 -20.29 -11.62
C ARG A 179 -9.57 -20.19 -10.37
N VAL A 180 -10.87 -20.29 -10.55
CA VAL A 180 -11.85 -20.51 -9.48
C VAL A 180 -11.90 -21.99 -9.16
N THR A 181 -11.62 -22.36 -7.91
CA THR A 181 -11.41 -23.77 -7.54
C THR A 181 -12.65 -24.44 -7.00
N GLN A 182 -13.42 -23.76 -6.15
CA GLN A 182 -14.58 -24.32 -5.47
C GLN A 182 -15.54 -23.22 -5.01
N GLN A 183 -16.75 -23.61 -4.61
CA GLN A 183 -17.62 -22.74 -3.81
C GLN A 183 -16.93 -22.46 -2.47
N GLY A 184 -17.08 -21.24 -1.97
CA GLY A 184 -16.25 -20.78 -0.86
C GLY A 184 -16.66 -19.45 -0.29
N THR A 185 -15.75 -18.84 0.48
CA THR A 185 -16.01 -17.63 1.26
C THR A 185 -15.14 -16.46 0.80
N GLY A 186 -14.63 -16.50 -0.44
CA GLY A 186 -13.75 -15.47 -0.98
C GLY A 186 -12.28 -15.64 -0.62
N MET A 187 -11.82 -16.88 -0.40
CA MET A 187 -10.40 -17.14 -0.12
C MET A 187 -9.59 -17.17 -1.41
N VAL A 188 -8.39 -16.59 -1.36
CA VAL A 188 -7.39 -16.63 -2.43
C VAL A 188 -6.23 -17.49 -1.96
N SER A 189 -5.92 -18.57 -2.67
CA SER A 189 -4.71 -19.37 -2.44
C SER A 189 -3.65 -18.97 -3.45
N LEU A 190 -2.49 -18.53 -2.97
CA LEU A 190 -1.37 -18.15 -3.81
C LEU A 190 -0.36 -19.30 -3.87
N GLU A 191 -0.21 -19.92 -5.03
CA GLU A 191 0.66 -21.07 -5.27
C GLU A 191 1.84 -20.67 -6.17
N THR A 192 2.89 -21.50 -6.20
CA THR A 192 4.02 -21.35 -7.13
C THR A 192 4.37 -22.68 -7.77
N THR A 193 4.81 -22.64 -9.02
CA THR A 193 5.33 -23.81 -9.76
C THR A 193 6.88 -23.84 -9.79
N GLY A 194 7.54 -22.79 -9.30
CA GLY A 194 8.99 -22.58 -9.40
C GLY A 194 9.48 -22.13 -10.78
N LYS A 195 8.59 -21.84 -11.74
CA LYS A 195 8.93 -21.40 -13.11
C LYS A 195 9.49 -19.98 -13.14
N GLN A 196 9.00 -19.13 -12.24
CA GLN A 196 9.49 -17.77 -12.02
C GLN A 196 10.09 -17.71 -10.62
N SER A 197 11.14 -16.89 -10.44
CA SER A 197 11.74 -16.68 -9.13
C SER A 197 12.16 -15.22 -8.97
N LEU A 198 12.24 -14.77 -7.72
CA LEU A 198 12.87 -13.50 -7.42
C LEU A 198 14.38 -13.64 -7.71
N PRO A 199 14.99 -12.67 -8.40
CA PRO A 199 16.44 -12.66 -8.60
C PRO A 199 17.16 -12.52 -7.27
N ALA A 200 18.47 -12.78 -7.27
CA ALA A 200 19.30 -12.39 -6.14
C ALA A 200 19.22 -10.87 -5.95
N PRO A 201 19.20 -10.36 -4.71
CA PRO A 201 19.38 -8.93 -4.46
C PRO A 201 20.62 -8.47 -5.19
N ALA A 202 20.53 -7.35 -5.91
CA ALA A 202 21.72 -6.78 -6.54
C ALA A 202 22.78 -6.63 -5.45
N GLU A 203 24.04 -6.97 -5.77
CA GLU A 203 25.15 -6.63 -4.88
C GLU A 203 24.93 -5.18 -4.51
N ARG A 204 24.69 -4.92 -3.22
CA ARG A 204 24.72 -3.56 -2.70
C ARG A 204 26.00 -3.01 -3.31
N LEU A 205 25.89 -1.96 -4.13
CA LEU A 205 26.97 -1.01 -4.21
C LEU A 205 27.16 -0.62 -2.76
N THR A 206 28.08 -1.33 -2.12
CA THR A 206 28.80 -0.83 -0.99
C THR A 206 29.47 0.38 -1.61
N GLN A 207 28.75 1.50 -1.62
CA GLN A 207 29.39 2.68 -1.12
C GLN A 207 30.01 2.18 0.18
N LYS A 208 31.32 1.98 0.11
CA LYS A 208 32.17 1.89 1.28
C LYS A 208 31.82 3.16 2.06
N ALA A 209 30.80 3.10 2.90
CA ALA A 209 30.96 3.64 4.23
C ALA A 209 32.19 2.89 4.71
N ALA A 210 33.33 3.58 4.69
CA ALA A 210 34.58 3.01 5.12
C ALA A 210 34.33 2.49 6.54
N THR A 211 34.18 1.18 6.67
CA THR A 211 34.23 0.52 7.97
C THR A 211 35.69 0.54 8.37
N GLU A 212 36.17 1.70 8.81
CA GLU A 212 37.18 1.70 9.85
C GLU A 212 36.57 1.01 11.07
N PRO A 213 37.36 0.24 11.84
CA PRO A 213 36.87 -0.38 13.04
C PRO A 213 36.31 0.73 13.94
N VAL A 214 35.03 0.63 14.27
CA VAL A 214 34.38 1.49 15.25
C VAL A 214 35.16 1.31 16.55
N ARG A 215 36.05 2.27 16.84
CA ARG A 215 36.38 2.61 18.21
C ARG A 215 35.10 3.14 18.82
N GLU A 216 34.74 2.63 19.99
CA GLU A 216 33.68 3.18 20.85
C GLU A 216 33.97 4.65 21.15
N GLU A 217 33.58 5.53 20.24
CA GLU A 217 33.43 6.96 20.49
C GLU A 217 32.13 7.38 19.79
N ASP A 218 31.07 7.46 20.60
CA ASP A 218 29.80 8.05 20.21
C ASP A 218 30.03 9.44 19.61
N VAL A 219 29.57 9.67 18.37
CA VAL A 219 29.46 11.01 17.81
C VAL A 219 28.06 11.20 17.20
N PRO A 220 27.35 12.30 17.53
CA PRO A 220 25.89 12.40 17.46
C PRO A 220 25.38 12.98 16.13
N CYS A 221 24.14 12.67 15.79
CA CYS A 221 23.49 13.10 14.54
C CYS A 221 23.04 14.59 14.53
N CYS A 222 22.91 15.25 15.68
CA CYS A 222 22.65 16.71 15.79
C CYS A 222 23.01 17.17 17.21
N GLY A 223 24.15 17.85 17.40
CA GLY A 223 24.64 18.14 18.74
C GLY A 223 25.72 19.23 18.85
N ASP A 224 25.59 20.34 18.15
CA ASP A 224 26.24 21.59 18.59
C ASP A 224 25.24 22.43 19.39
N ALA A 225 24.89 21.91 20.56
CA ALA A 225 24.39 22.70 21.67
C ALA A 225 25.08 22.21 22.93
N SER A 226 26.29 22.70 23.13
CA SER A 226 26.95 22.70 24.44
C SER A 226 25.97 23.22 25.49
N LEU A 227 25.47 22.33 26.34
CA LEU A 227 25.01 22.69 27.67
C LEU A 227 25.49 21.66 28.68
N ALA A 228 26.14 22.24 29.70
CA ALA A 228 26.73 21.66 30.89
C ALA A 228 26.03 20.43 31.50
N SER A 229 26.89 19.63 32.13
CA SER A 229 26.65 18.47 33.00
C SER A 229 25.29 18.39 33.68
N GLU A 230 24.64 17.23 33.62
CA GLU A 230 23.84 16.71 34.75
C GLU A 230 23.64 15.19 34.65
N ALA A 231 24.21 14.49 35.64
CA ALA A 231 24.00 13.11 36.11
C ALA A 231 23.62 12.01 35.09
N SER A 232 24.47 10.97 35.05
CA SER A 232 24.22 9.70 34.38
C SER A 232 22.92 9.06 34.87
N LEU A 233 21.89 9.16 34.05
CA LEU A 233 20.61 8.50 34.26
C LEU A 233 20.67 7.11 33.60
N THR A 234 21.13 6.10 34.35
CA THR A 234 21.20 4.71 33.85
C THR A 234 19.88 3.98 34.06
N GLY A 235 19.43 3.24 33.04
CA GLY A 235 18.23 2.39 33.10
C GLY A 235 16.96 3.04 32.51
N VAL A 236 15.86 2.27 32.45
CA VAL A 236 14.60 2.67 31.77
C VAL A 236 14.01 3.98 32.33
N ALA A 237 14.08 4.17 33.65
CA ALA A 237 13.62 5.41 34.29
C ALA A 237 14.42 6.65 33.84
N GLY A 238 15.71 6.45 33.54
CA GLY A 238 16.55 7.50 32.98
C GLY A 238 16.16 7.90 31.57
N ILE A 239 15.83 6.90 30.74
CA ILE A 239 15.34 7.09 29.37
C ILE A 239 14.00 7.85 29.39
N GLU A 240 13.09 7.47 30.28
CA GLU A 240 11.80 8.15 30.42
C GLU A 240 11.98 9.62 30.82
N GLN A 241 12.86 9.92 31.77
CA GLN A 241 13.12 11.29 32.20
C GLN A 241 13.77 12.13 31.08
N GLN A 242 14.65 11.55 30.28
CA GLN A 242 15.23 12.22 29.11
C GLN A 242 14.18 12.51 28.04
N TYR A 243 13.29 11.55 27.76
CA TYR A 243 12.19 11.73 26.83
C TYR A 243 11.25 12.86 27.28
N GLN A 244 10.90 12.91 28.57
CA GLN A 244 10.07 13.99 29.11
C GLN A 244 10.77 15.37 29.02
N ARG A 245 12.08 15.43 29.27
CA ARG A 245 12.88 16.65 29.08
C ARG A 245 12.87 17.11 27.62
N PHE A 246 13.01 16.18 26.68
CA PHE A 246 12.93 16.47 25.26
C PHE A 246 11.55 17.04 24.88
N LEU A 247 10.45 16.38 25.27
CA LEU A 247 9.09 16.85 25.02
C LEU A 247 8.85 18.25 25.62
N ALA A 248 9.33 18.48 26.85
CA ALA A 248 9.24 19.78 27.50
C ALA A 248 10.02 20.86 26.75
N SER A 249 11.19 20.53 26.21
CA SER A 249 12.02 21.45 25.43
C SER A 249 11.35 21.81 24.09
N VAL A 250 10.85 20.82 23.35
CA VAL A 250 10.13 21.03 22.09
C VAL A 250 8.87 21.88 22.29
N GLY A 251 8.18 21.68 23.42
CA GLY A 251 6.97 22.42 23.78
C GLY A 251 7.21 23.90 24.14
N LYS A 252 8.44 24.32 24.46
CA LYS A 252 8.73 25.72 24.81
C LYS A 252 8.62 26.64 23.59
N PRO A 253 7.93 27.78 23.69
CA PRO A 253 7.91 28.77 22.62
C PRO A 253 9.32 29.24 22.25
N SER A 254 9.58 29.37 20.94
CA SER A 254 10.83 29.93 20.41
C SER A 254 10.55 30.63 19.08
N GLY A 255 10.97 30.06 17.94
CA GLY A 255 10.60 30.54 16.61
C GLY A 255 9.11 30.40 16.29
N LEU A 256 8.42 29.49 16.99
CA LEU A 256 6.96 29.37 16.98
C LEU A 256 6.43 29.63 18.38
N ASP A 257 5.34 30.39 18.47
CA ASP A 257 4.66 30.66 19.73
C ASP A 257 3.89 29.43 20.26
N ALA A 258 3.41 29.53 21.50
CA ALA A 258 2.68 28.45 22.15
C ALA A 258 1.35 28.12 21.47
N TYR A 259 0.74 29.11 20.80
CA TYR A 259 -0.54 28.99 20.13
C TYR A 259 -0.38 28.15 18.86
N THR A 260 0.51 28.56 17.98
CA THR A 260 0.88 27.89 16.74
C THR A 260 1.35 26.45 17.01
N LYS A 261 2.20 26.23 18.02
CA LYS A 261 2.64 24.88 18.39
C LYS A 261 1.48 23.99 18.84
N GLN A 262 0.47 24.56 19.50
CA GLN A 262 -0.70 23.80 19.92
C GLN A 262 -1.57 23.39 18.71
N ALA A 263 -1.76 24.28 17.74
CA ALA A 263 -2.47 23.96 16.50
C ALA A 263 -1.78 22.83 15.73
N ILE A 264 -0.43 22.87 15.64
CA ILE A 264 0.37 21.81 15.02
C ILE A 264 0.18 20.48 15.75
N ASN A 265 0.26 20.47 17.08
CA ASN A 265 0.07 19.24 17.86
C ASN A 265 -1.32 18.62 17.64
N LEU A 266 -2.36 19.46 17.55
CA LEU A 266 -3.72 18.99 17.24
C LEU A 266 -3.80 18.38 15.84
N ALA A 267 -3.25 19.06 14.82
CA ALA A 267 -3.20 18.56 13.45
C ALA A 267 -2.48 17.20 13.36
N LEU A 268 -1.32 17.06 14.02
CA LEU A 268 -0.55 15.82 14.07
C LEU A 268 -1.28 14.70 14.82
N SER A 269 -2.01 15.03 15.88
CA SER A 269 -2.83 14.06 16.62
C SER A 269 -3.94 13.47 15.74
N VAL A 270 -4.55 14.30 14.88
CA VAL A 270 -5.58 13.86 13.92
C VAL A 270 -4.97 13.08 12.76
N ALA A 271 -3.83 13.53 12.23
CA ALA A 271 -3.15 12.84 11.13
C ALA A 271 -2.69 11.43 11.53
N THR A 272 -2.20 11.26 12.77
CA THR A 272 -1.77 9.97 13.33
C THR A 272 -2.90 9.15 13.94
N ARG A 273 -4.13 9.69 13.99
CA ARG A 273 -5.33 9.04 14.52
C ARG A 273 -5.20 8.56 15.98
N CYS A 274 -4.50 9.32 16.80
CA CYS A 274 -4.35 9.05 18.24
C CYS A 274 -5.47 9.70 19.05
N GLU A 275 -6.49 8.92 19.48
CA GLU A 275 -7.64 9.46 20.22
C GLU A 275 -7.24 10.16 21.54
N PRO A 276 -6.40 9.58 22.42
CA PRO A 276 -5.98 10.27 23.65
C PRO A 276 -5.25 11.58 23.35
N CYS A 277 -4.43 11.61 22.30
CA CYS A 277 -3.69 12.79 21.89
C CYS A 277 -4.65 13.91 21.44
N VAL A 278 -5.65 13.58 20.60
CA VAL A 278 -6.67 14.56 20.18
C VAL A 278 -7.39 15.14 21.40
N LYS A 279 -7.85 14.29 22.33
CA LYS A 279 -8.55 14.75 23.55
C LYS A 279 -7.67 15.70 24.38
N ILE A 280 -6.42 15.32 24.63
CA ILE A 280 -5.46 16.15 25.40
C ILE A 280 -5.19 17.48 24.68
N HIS A 281 -5.00 17.46 23.36
CA HIS A 281 -4.64 18.65 22.60
C HIS A 281 -5.82 19.58 22.31
N VAL A 282 -7.04 19.06 22.21
CA VAL A 282 -8.27 19.88 22.19
C VAL A 282 -8.44 20.60 23.52
N GLN A 283 -8.33 19.89 24.65
CA GLN A 283 -8.45 20.49 25.97
C GLN A 283 -7.39 21.59 26.20
N LYS A 284 -6.13 21.32 25.87
CA LYS A 284 -5.05 22.31 25.95
C LYS A 284 -5.23 23.50 24.99
N ALA A 285 -5.90 23.30 23.86
CA ALA A 285 -6.24 24.40 22.93
C ALA A 285 -7.31 25.30 23.53
N ILE A 286 -8.36 24.73 24.12
CA ILE A 286 -9.41 25.47 24.85
C ILE A 286 -8.80 26.29 25.99
N GLU A 287 -7.93 25.69 26.80
CA GLU A 287 -7.23 26.38 27.90
C GLU A 287 -6.34 27.54 27.42
N LYS A 288 -5.86 27.47 26.17
CA LYS A 288 -5.06 28.52 25.52
C LYS A 288 -5.92 29.57 24.81
N GLY A 289 -7.24 29.44 24.83
CA GLY A 289 -8.19 30.40 24.27
C GLY A 289 -8.52 30.19 22.80
N PHE A 290 -8.28 29.01 22.24
CA PHE A 290 -8.73 28.69 20.89
C PHE A 290 -10.25 28.73 20.79
N THR A 291 -10.76 29.30 19.71
CA THR A 291 -12.15 29.14 19.30
C THR A 291 -12.39 27.72 18.76
N GLN A 292 -13.65 27.28 18.73
CA GLN A 292 -14.00 26.00 18.12
C GLN A 292 -13.63 25.96 16.62
N ASP A 293 -13.75 27.09 15.92
CA ASP A 293 -13.41 27.19 14.50
C ASP A 293 -11.90 26.97 14.29
N GLU A 294 -11.03 27.55 15.13
CA GLU A 294 -9.57 27.34 15.04
C GLU A 294 -9.16 25.90 15.38
N ILE A 295 -9.86 25.26 16.32
CA ILE A 295 -9.67 23.84 16.64
C ILE A 295 -10.07 22.97 15.44
N ASP A 296 -11.23 23.24 14.84
CA ASP A 296 -11.71 22.52 13.68
C ASP A 296 -10.78 22.74 12.47
N GLU A 297 -10.31 23.97 12.23
CA GLU A 297 -9.39 24.30 11.15
C GLU A 297 -8.04 23.57 11.28
N ALA A 298 -7.44 23.56 12.48
CA ALA A 298 -6.23 22.80 12.76
C ALA A 298 -6.45 21.28 12.61
N ALA A 299 -7.60 20.76 13.02
CA ALA A 299 -7.95 19.35 12.81
C ALA A 299 -8.09 19.02 11.31
N TRP A 300 -8.73 19.90 10.52
CA TRP A 300 -8.89 19.73 9.08
C TRP A 300 -7.55 19.77 8.34
N MET A 301 -6.56 20.52 8.83
CA MET A 301 -5.19 20.39 8.35
C MET A 301 -4.67 18.96 8.50
N GLY A 302 -4.87 18.33 9.67
CA GLY A 302 -4.54 16.91 9.86
C GLY A 302 -5.32 15.96 8.94
N VAL A 303 -6.61 16.23 8.72
CA VAL A 303 -7.46 15.45 7.80
C VAL A 303 -6.97 15.53 6.36
N SER A 304 -6.48 16.69 5.90
CA SER A 304 -6.01 16.85 4.52
C SER A 304 -4.86 15.90 4.15
N PHE A 305 -4.00 15.55 5.11
CA PHE A 305 -2.91 14.59 4.93
C PHE A 305 -3.37 13.14 5.20
N GLY A 306 -4.36 12.96 6.08
CA GLY A 306 -4.85 11.64 6.49
C GLY A 306 -6.04 11.08 5.70
N GLY A 307 -6.65 11.89 4.83
CA GLY A 307 -7.78 11.53 3.97
C GLY A 307 -9.09 11.23 4.70
N SER A 308 -10.01 10.56 3.99
CA SER A 308 -11.34 10.21 4.51
C SER A 308 -11.34 9.39 5.82
N PRO A 309 -10.36 8.51 6.13
CA PRO A 309 -10.38 7.81 7.41
C PRO A 309 -9.98 8.71 8.58
N SER A 310 -9.07 9.69 8.40
CA SER A 310 -8.79 10.68 9.45
C SER A 310 -9.97 11.63 9.68
N MET A 311 -10.74 11.94 8.63
CA MET A 311 -12.01 12.65 8.78
C MET A 311 -13.02 11.87 9.63
N ALA A 312 -13.22 10.59 9.34
CA ALA A 312 -14.14 9.73 10.07
C ALA A 312 -13.72 9.60 11.55
N PHE A 313 -12.43 9.36 11.78
CA PHE A 313 -11.82 9.33 13.10
C PHE A 313 -12.07 10.63 13.88
N TYR A 314 -11.73 11.80 13.29
CA TYR A 314 -11.91 13.08 13.99
C TYR A 314 -13.37 13.35 14.34
N LYS A 315 -14.31 13.06 13.42
CA LYS A 315 -15.74 13.19 13.67
C LYS A 315 -16.21 12.30 14.84
N GLN A 316 -15.71 11.07 14.92
CA GLN A 316 -16.03 10.15 16.02
C GLN A 316 -15.48 10.66 17.35
N VAL A 317 -14.21 11.07 17.40
CA VAL A 317 -13.60 11.60 18.63
C VAL A 317 -14.32 12.88 19.06
N ARG A 318 -14.66 13.78 18.13
CA ARG A 318 -15.42 15.00 18.41
C ARG A 318 -16.80 14.70 18.99
N ALA A 319 -17.51 13.73 18.44
CA ALA A 319 -18.80 13.30 19.00
C ALA A 319 -18.65 12.81 20.45
N SER A 320 -17.59 12.04 20.74
CA SER A 320 -17.31 11.51 22.09
C SER A 320 -16.90 12.56 23.13
N MET A 321 -16.57 13.79 22.70
CA MET A 321 -16.21 14.90 23.60
C MET A 321 -17.37 15.86 23.86
N ALA A 322 -18.49 15.70 23.16
CA ALA A 322 -19.68 16.53 23.32
C ALA A 322 -20.66 15.98 24.38
N ASP A 323 -20.39 14.78 24.91
CA ASP A 323 -21.09 14.12 26.02
C ASP A 323 -20.35 14.37 27.36
#